data_AF-A0A7X7TD81-F1
#
_entry.id   AF-A0A7X7TD81-F1
#
_cell.length_a   1.000
_cell.length_b   1.000
_cell.length_c   1.000
_cell.angle_alpha   90.00
_cell.angle_beta   90.00
_cell.angle_gamma   90.00
#
_symmetry.space_group_name_H-M   'P 1'
#
loop_
_entity.id
_entity.type
_entity.pdbx_description
1 polymer ?
#
loop_
_entity_poly.entity_id
_entity_poly.type
_entity_poly.pdbx_seq_one_letter_code
_entity_poly.pdbx_strand_id
1 'polypeptide(L)'
;MKRYRTLYCLVVVGLCSTLSFALPGSGTAEDPYRIQSMDDFDEFRNDSNFWNKHIRLECELDFSGRTFYAECVDYFEGVFDGNLQPIRNLRIDAGTREDIGFFGSLYSAQIRNMQFISPNVSGYKQVGILCGYSESSTIRDCTVIDMILFVHQYAGGIIGKDYGSTTTDCSVSGEITGYEDYGTESRNLGGLIGYTYDPTVVEDCHTQITIKKYMPTHKVSYLGGLIGDLGQGQVRRCSSTCSIAGRYYIGGLIGESVRPTNVVEDCSAEATLTGVDNLGGLIGRNGNADTTNNGGGSVVRCSAKASIQCNSYGGGLIGRNYKGSISRCGADSSVTGASFVGGLIGSGNGSIQDCYAAGTVDCSSMYFGGLIGTTGATIARCYAAVVLSGSTTGRGGLFGTLETAGNASSCFWNTQIQTATGINDIGNKKGTVTNIFGKITAEMKTQATFAAYGWDFTNETANGTADLWRLCTDGTAYPRLSWEFPRQDLACPDGVGVEDLLILSAQWLASGLTPNTGPDLTGDGKVMLDDLASFSSAWMTTP
;
A
#
# COMPACT_ATOMS: atom_id res chain seq x y z
N MET A 1 -0.34 57.36 -79.28
CA MET A 1 0.31 57.49 -77.95
C MET A 1 -0.24 56.43 -77.00
N LYS A 2 0.47 55.31 -76.84
CA LYS A 2 0.25 54.35 -75.75
C LYS A 2 1.60 54.19 -75.04
N ARG A 3 1.69 54.61 -73.77
CA ARG A 3 2.89 54.50 -72.94
C ARG A 3 2.84 53.17 -72.19
N TYR A 4 3.81 52.30 -72.40
CA TYR A 4 4.09 51.16 -71.52
C TYR A 4 4.90 51.67 -70.33
N ARG A 5 4.43 51.40 -69.10
CA ARG A 5 5.22 51.53 -67.86
C ARG A 5 5.56 50.12 -67.40
N THR A 6 6.82 49.74 -67.53
CA THR A 6 7.37 48.51 -66.96
C THR A 6 7.54 48.71 -65.45
N LEU A 7 6.81 47.94 -64.66
CA LEU A 7 6.91 47.89 -63.20
C LEU A 7 7.94 46.82 -62.83
N TYR A 8 9.09 47.19 -62.26
CA TYR A 8 10.01 46.21 -61.67
C TYR A 8 9.44 45.78 -60.32
N CYS A 9 9.05 44.51 -60.22
CA CYS A 9 8.65 43.87 -58.97
C CYS A 9 9.94 43.43 -58.24
N LEU A 10 10.31 44.15 -57.18
CA LEU A 10 11.41 43.79 -56.29
C LEU A 10 10.89 42.67 -55.37
N VAL A 11 11.24 41.42 -55.66
CA VAL A 11 10.96 40.29 -54.77
C VAL A 11 11.96 40.37 -53.61
N VAL A 12 11.52 40.88 -52.46
CA VAL A 12 12.24 40.71 -51.20
C VAL A 12 11.97 39.28 -50.74
N VAL A 13 12.90 38.37 -51.02
CA VAL A 13 12.91 37.05 -50.38
C VAL A 13 13.34 37.26 -48.93
N GLY A 14 12.36 37.41 -48.04
CA GLY A 14 12.59 37.31 -46.62
C GLY A 14 13.04 35.88 -46.31
N LEU A 15 14.34 35.68 -46.09
CA LEU A 15 14.84 34.52 -45.38
C LEU A 15 14.28 34.62 -43.95
N CYS A 16 13.08 34.07 -43.75
CA CYS A 16 12.62 33.69 -42.43
C CYS A 16 13.52 32.53 -42.00
N SER A 17 14.67 32.84 -41.43
CA SER A 17 15.39 31.86 -40.62
C SER A 17 14.43 31.51 -39.49
N THR A 18 13.83 30.33 -39.57
CA THR A 18 13.32 29.67 -38.37
C THR A 18 14.53 29.55 -37.45
N LEU A 19 14.67 30.47 -36.51
CA LEU A 19 15.52 30.25 -35.35
C LEU A 19 14.94 28.98 -34.73
N SER A 20 15.61 27.86 -34.98
CA SER A 20 15.53 26.70 -34.11
C SER A 20 16.04 27.22 -32.78
N PHE A 21 15.11 27.67 -31.94
CA PHE A 21 15.29 27.49 -30.52
C PHE A 21 15.47 25.99 -30.37
N ALA A 22 16.63 25.63 -29.83
CA ALA A 22 17.01 24.27 -29.53
C ALA A 22 17.32 24.29 -28.05
N LEU A 23 16.69 23.40 -27.30
CA LEU A 23 16.94 23.24 -25.87
C LEU A 23 18.44 23.25 -25.55
N PRO A 24 18.90 23.99 -24.52
CA PRO A 24 20.31 23.99 -24.13
C PRO A 24 20.79 22.59 -23.72
N GLY A 25 21.84 22.10 -24.38
CA GLY A 25 22.47 20.79 -24.12
C GLY A 25 22.55 19.94 -25.38
N SER A 26 23.02 18.70 -25.23
CA SER A 26 23.15 17.74 -26.34
C SER A 26 22.25 16.51 -26.20
N GLY A 27 21.46 16.43 -25.13
CA GLY A 27 20.57 15.30 -24.83
C GLY A 27 21.29 14.02 -24.37
N THR A 28 22.55 14.14 -23.95
CA THR A 28 23.37 13.03 -23.42
C THR A 28 23.28 12.96 -21.90
N ALA A 29 23.78 11.88 -21.29
CA ALA A 29 23.77 11.75 -19.83
C ALA A 29 24.62 12.84 -19.14
N GLU A 30 25.75 13.22 -19.74
CA GLU A 30 26.67 14.24 -19.24
C GLU A 30 26.23 15.67 -19.56
N ASP A 31 25.48 15.86 -20.66
CA ASP A 31 24.95 17.15 -21.12
C ASP A 31 23.48 16.99 -21.54
N PRO A 32 22.55 16.85 -20.57
CA PRO A 32 21.13 16.70 -20.86
C PRO A 32 20.56 17.98 -21.48
N TYR A 33 19.47 17.84 -22.25
CA TYR A 33 18.67 19.00 -22.62
C TYR A 33 18.02 19.59 -21.36
N ARG A 34 18.13 20.92 -21.20
CA ARG A 34 17.65 21.64 -20.02
C ARG A 34 16.40 22.43 -20.37
N ILE A 35 15.37 22.27 -19.55
CA ILE A 35 14.16 23.09 -19.58
C ILE A 35 14.34 24.20 -18.55
N GLN A 36 14.59 25.42 -19.02
CA GLN A 36 14.89 26.59 -18.18
C GLN A 36 13.73 27.60 -18.15
N SER A 37 12.68 27.36 -18.93
CA SER A 37 11.49 28.20 -19.05
C SER A 37 10.27 27.42 -19.52
N MET A 38 9.09 28.08 -19.48
CA MET A 38 7.86 27.53 -20.08
C MET A 38 7.95 27.41 -21.61
N ASP A 39 8.69 28.29 -22.28
CA ASP A 39 8.89 28.21 -23.74
C ASP A 39 9.73 26.97 -24.10
N ASP A 40 10.76 26.67 -23.30
CA ASP A 40 11.54 25.43 -23.45
C ASP A 40 10.67 24.19 -23.24
N PHE A 41 9.77 24.22 -22.25
CA PHE A 41 8.83 23.12 -22.05
C PHE A 41 7.89 22.96 -23.24
N ASP A 42 7.42 24.07 -23.83
CA ASP A 42 6.58 24.04 -25.04
C ASP A 42 7.35 23.53 -26.26
N GLU A 43 8.64 23.80 -26.40
CA GLU A 43 9.49 23.20 -27.42
C GLU A 43 9.64 21.68 -27.21
N PHE A 44 10.01 21.27 -25.99
CA PHE A 44 10.18 19.87 -25.61
C PHE A 44 8.95 19.01 -25.90
N ARG A 45 7.76 19.48 -25.52
CA ARG A 45 6.52 18.71 -25.66
C ARG A 45 5.99 18.62 -27.09
N ASN A 46 6.51 19.43 -28.02
CA ASN A 46 6.02 19.50 -29.39
C ASN A 46 6.99 18.88 -30.41
N ASP A 47 8.18 18.45 -29.97
CA ASP A 47 9.17 17.77 -30.82
C ASP A 47 9.59 16.42 -30.21
N SER A 48 9.21 15.34 -30.88
CA SER A 48 9.53 13.98 -30.46
C SER A 48 11.02 13.63 -30.56
N ASN A 49 11.85 14.46 -31.19
CA ASN A 49 13.31 14.28 -31.21
C ASN A 49 13.93 14.33 -29.81
N PHE A 50 13.22 14.89 -28.82
CA PHE A 50 13.66 14.95 -27.43
C PHE A 50 13.24 13.74 -26.59
N TRP A 51 12.24 12.97 -27.00
CA TRP A 51 11.54 12.02 -26.10
C TRP A 51 12.29 10.72 -25.82
N ASN A 52 13.39 10.47 -26.53
CA ASN A 52 14.33 9.37 -26.25
C ASN A 52 15.70 9.87 -25.73
N LYS A 53 15.75 11.12 -25.24
CA LYS A 53 16.98 11.79 -24.78
C LYS A 53 17.01 11.95 -23.27
N HIS A 54 18.12 12.49 -22.76
CA HIS A 54 18.25 12.93 -21.38
C HIS A 54 17.77 14.37 -21.24
N ILE A 55 16.77 14.57 -20.38
CA ILE A 55 16.09 15.84 -20.12
C ILE A 55 16.23 16.18 -18.64
N ARG A 56 16.46 17.45 -18.30
CA ARG A 56 16.49 17.94 -16.93
C ARG A 56 15.70 19.24 -16.78
N LEU A 57 14.86 19.33 -15.74
CA LEU A 57 14.24 20.60 -15.36
C LEU A 57 15.23 21.48 -14.58
N GLU A 58 15.33 22.75 -14.96
CA GLU A 58 16.12 23.77 -14.25
C GLU A 58 15.29 24.98 -13.82
N CYS A 59 13.98 24.95 -14.08
CA CYS A 59 13.03 25.93 -13.61
C CYS A 59 11.76 25.26 -13.06
N GLU A 60 11.04 26.01 -12.23
CA GLU A 60 9.64 25.73 -11.93
C GLU A 60 8.77 25.84 -13.19
N LEU A 61 7.80 24.93 -13.33
CA LEU A 61 6.75 25.01 -14.34
C LEU A 61 5.41 25.32 -13.66
N ASP A 62 4.84 26.48 -13.92
CA ASP A 62 3.51 26.86 -13.41
C ASP A 62 2.50 26.91 -14.57
N PHE A 63 1.52 26.01 -14.51
CA PHE A 63 0.45 25.88 -15.50
C PHE A 63 -0.80 26.70 -15.17
N SER A 64 -0.72 27.64 -14.22
CA SER A 64 -1.83 28.55 -13.89
C SER A 64 -2.43 29.22 -15.13
N GLY A 65 -3.75 29.08 -15.29
CA GLY A 65 -4.48 29.64 -16.44
C GLY A 65 -4.38 28.84 -17.74
N ARG A 66 -3.62 27.73 -17.76
CA ARG A 66 -3.55 26.81 -18.90
C ARG A 66 -4.40 25.57 -18.63
N THR A 67 -5.00 25.01 -19.68
CA THR A 67 -5.71 23.72 -19.63
C THR A 67 -5.31 22.93 -20.86
N PHE A 68 -4.87 21.69 -20.63
CA PHE A 68 -4.62 20.73 -21.69
C PHE A 68 -5.88 19.88 -21.91
N TYR A 69 -6.13 19.50 -23.16
CA TYR A 69 -7.24 18.62 -23.53
C TYR A 69 -6.73 17.23 -23.97
N ALA A 70 -5.51 16.92 -23.53
CA ALA A 70 -4.69 15.76 -23.86
C ALA A 70 -3.59 15.65 -22.80
N GLU A 71 -2.89 14.53 -22.80
CA GLU A 71 -1.57 14.35 -22.21
C GLU A 71 -0.59 15.48 -22.57
N CYS A 72 0.39 15.75 -21.69
CA CYS A 72 1.36 16.81 -21.96
C CYS A 72 2.42 16.40 -22.98
N VAL A 73 2.90 15.18 -22.89
CA VAL A 73 3.86 14.57 -23.82
C VAL A 73 3.28 13.22 -24.21
N ASP A 74 3.13 12.93 -25.50
CA ASP A 74 2.43 11.73 -25.98
C ASP A 74 3.07 10.43 -25.43
N TYR A 75 4.38 10.29 -25.61
CA TYR A 75 5.15 9.21 -24.98
C TYR A 75 6.58 9.65 -24.65
N PHE A 76 7.25 8.89 -23.79
CA PHE A 76 8.65 9.13 -23.45
C PHE A 76 9.40 7.80 -23.23
N GLU A 77 10.64 7.73 -23.74
CA GLU A 77 11.52 6.55 -23.69
C GLU A 77 12.90 6.88 -23.12
N GLY A 78 13.16 8.16 -22.83
CA GLY A 78 14.45 8.67 -22.38
C GLY A 78 14.63 8.68 -20.87
N VAL A 79 15.47 9.62 -20.42
CA VAL A 79 15.67 9.94 -18.99
C VAL A 79 15.11 11.32 -18.71
N PHE A 80 14.17 11.43 -17.78
CA PHE A 80 13.63 12.72 -17.34
C PHE A 80 13.95 12.94 -15.87
N ASP A 81 14.79 13.95 -15.60
CA ASP A 81 15.16 14.38 -14.26
C ASP A 81 14.42 15.67 -13.90
N GLY A 82 13.40 15.56 -13.06
CA GLY A 82 12.65 16.71 -12.57
C GLY A 82 13.47 17.63 -11.67
N ASN A 83 14.65 17.19 -11.19
CA ASN A 83 15.58 17.97 -10.36
C ASN A 83 14.89 18.65 -9.16
N LEU A 84 13.81 18.03 -8.66
CA LEU A 84 12.91 18.53 -7.62
C LEU A 84 12.39 19.95 -7.90
N GLN A 85 12.36 20.37 -9.16
CA GLN A 85 11.72 21.62 -9.56
C GLN A 85 10.20 21.46 -9.48
N PRO A 86 9.47 22.43 -8.90
CA PRO A 86 8.02 22.34 -8.79
C PRO A 86 7.33 22.36 -10.16
N ILE A 87 6.33 21.48 -10.33
CA ILE A 87 5.38 21.47 -11.43
C ILE A 87 4.00 21.78 -10.85
N ARG A 88 3.55 23.03 -10.96
CA ARG A 88 2.35 23.53 -10.29
C ARG A 88 1.14 23.60 -11.19
N ASN A 89 -0.02 23.37 -10.58
CA ASN A 89 -1.32 23.69 -11.16
C ASN A 89 -1.57 23.04 -12.53
N LEU A 90 -0.94 21.88 -12.77
CA LEU A 90 -1.15 21.11 -14.00
C LEU A 90 -2.65 20.82 -14.13
N ARG A 91 -3.26 21.29 -15.21
CA ARG A 91 -4.67 21.03 -15.50
C ARG A 91 -4.85 20.30 -16.83
N ILE A 92 -5.38 19.08 -16.76
CA ILE A 92 -5.75 18.30 -17.93
C ILE A 92 -7.24 17.97 -17.86
N ASP A 93 -7.98 18.31 -18.91
CA ASP A 93 -9.38 17.96 -19.10
C ASP A 93 -9.56 17.17 -20.39
N ALA A 94 -9.22 15.88 -20.35
CA ALA A 94 -9.08 15.05 -21.55
C ALA A 94 -10.41 14.40 -22.01
N GLY A 95 -11.52 14.63 -21.31
CA GLY A 95 -12.83 14.08 -21.66
C GLY A 95 -12.80 12.55 -21.75
N THR A 96 -13.12 12.01 -22.93
CA THR A 96 -13.18 10.55 -23.16
C THR A 96 -11.85 9.92 -23.57
N ARG A 97 -10.75 10.66 -23.52
CA ARG A 97 -9.43 10.15 -23.95
C ARG A 97 -8.83 9.20 -22.91
N GLU A 98 -7.94 8.36 -23.40
CA GLU A 98 -7.19 7.38 -22.61
C GLU A 98 -5.70 7.76 -22.56
N ASP A 99 -4.95 7.12 -21.66
CA ASP A 99 -3.51 7.32 -21.49
C ASP A 99 -3.15 8.77 -21.18
N ILE A 100 -3.66 9.26 -20.05
CA ILE A 100 -3.61 10.67 -19.66
C ILE A 100 -2.67 10.87 -18.48
N GLY A 101 -1.77 11.85 -18.65
CA GLY A 101 -0.86 12.35 -17.61
C GLY A 101 0.08 13.43 -18.14
N PHE A 102 1.11 13.76 -17.36
CA PHE A 102 2.21 14.58 -17.86
C PHE A 102 2.91 13.89 -19.04
N PHE A 103 3.10 12.58 -18.96
CA PHE A 103 3.34 11.70 -20.09
C PHE A 103 2.07 10.90 -20.38
N GLY A 104 1.73 10.66 -21.64
CA GLY A 104 0.67 9.71 -21.97
C GLY A 104 1.14 8.30 -21.65
N SER A 105 2.27 7.92 -22.27
CA SER A 105 2.92 6.62 -22.09
C SER A 105 4.41 6.71 -21.75
N LEU A 106 4.90 5.77 -20.95
CA LEU A 106 6.32 5.54 -20.69
C LEU A 106 6.75 4.16 -21.20
N TYR A 107 7.83 4.10 -21.99
CA TYR A 107 8.38 2.84 -22.51
C TYR A 107 9.87 2.72 -22.19
N SER A 108 10.25 1.79 -21.31
CA SER A 108 11.63 1.64 -20.84
C SER A 108 12.28 2.95 -20.35
N ALA A 109 11.45 3.90 -19.91
CA ALA A 109 11.88 5.24 -19.54
C ALA A 109 12.43 5.26 -18.11
N GLN A 110 13.24 6.26 -17.81
CA GLN A 110 13.71 6.53 -16.45
C GLN A 110 13.24 7.91 -16.01
N ILE A 111 12.28 7.94 -15.09
CA ILE A 111 11.73 9.18 -14.54
C ILE A 111 12.16 9.33 -13.10
N ARG A 112 12.65 10.50 -12.72
CA ARG A 112 13.09 10.75 -11.35
C ARG A 112 12.91 12.17 -10.87
N ASN A 113 12.89 12.33 -9.55
CA ASN A 113 12.99 13.62 -8.87
C ASN A 113 11.88 14.59 -9.30
N MET A 114 10.67 14.08 -9.53
CA MET A 114 9.51 14.86 -9.99
C MET A 114 8.72 15.40 -8.82
N GLN A 115 8.23 16.65 -8.90
CA GLN A 115 7.38 17.23 -7.87
C GLN A 115 6.17 17.93 -8.48
N PHE A 116 5.00 17.30 -8.39
CA PHE A 116 3.72 17.90 -8.81
C PHE A 116 3.00 18.50 -7.60
N ILE A 117 2.50 19.73 -7.75
CA ILE A 117 1.75 20.44 -6.70
C ILE A 117 0.40 20.90 -7.24
N SER A 118 -0.65 20.45 -6.58
CA SER A 118 -2.05 20.72 -6.92
C SER A 118 -2.44 20.39 -8.37
N PRO A 119 -2.07 19.22 -8.92
CA PRO A 119 -2.52 18.83 -10.25
C PRO A 119 -4.02 18.48 -10.25
N ASN A 120 -4.72 18.85 -11.31
CA ASN A 120 -6.12 18.55 -11.55
C ASN A 120 -6.28 17.89 -12.92
N VAL A 121 -6.48 16.57 -12.93
CA VAL A 121 -6.46 15.75 -14.14
C VAL A 121 -7.78 14.99 -14.27
N SER A 122 -8.38 15.06 -15.46
CA SER A 122 -9.52 14.23 -15.84
C SER A 122 -9.24 13.44 -17.12
N GLY A 123 -9.76 12.22 -17.18
CA GLY A 123 -9.69 11.36 -18.37
C GLY A 123 -10.65 10.17 -18.27
N TYR A 124 -10.71 9.36 -19.32
CA TYR A 124 -11.57 8.17 -19.34
C TYR A 124 -10.86 6.98 -18.71
N LYS A 125 -9.78 6.51 -19.34
CA LYS A 125 -9.09 5.29 -18.98
C LYS A 125 -7.58 5.52 -18.87
N GLN A 126 -6.91 4.80 -17.96
CA GLN A 126 -5.45 4.89 -17.80
C GLN A 126 -5.03 6.33 -17.51
N VAL A 127 -5.39 6.80 -16.32
CA VAL A 127 -5.14 8.19 -15.92
C VAL A 127 -4.22 8.20 -14.71
N GLY A 128 -3.09 8.91 -14.84
CA GLY A 128 -2.21 9.23 -13.73
C GLY A 128 -1.61 10.62 -13.86
N ILE A 129 -1.12 11.20 -12.76
CA ILE A 129 -0.52 12.54 -12.84
C ILE A 129 0.79 12.48 -13.62
N LEU A 130 1.63 11.48 -13.33
CA LEU A 130 2.88 11.30 -14.07
C LEU A 130 2.61 10.66 -15.43
N CYS A 131 1.95 9.51 -15.46
CA CYS A 131 1.62 8.84 -16.71
C CYS A 131 0.31 8.03 -16.68
N GLY A 132 -0.33 7.93 -17.84
CA GLY A 132 -1.47 7.04 -18.02
C GLY A 132 -1.07 5.57 -18.09
N TYR A 133 -0.06 5.27 -18.92
CA TYR A 133 0.50 3.94 -19.14
C TYR A 133 2.01 3.91 -18.91
N SER A 134 2.50 2.85 -18.26
CA SER A 134 3.93 2.61 -18.07
C SER A 134 4.29 1.17 -18.40
N GLU A 135 5.37 0.97 -19.14
CA GLU A 135 5.87 -0.34 -19.53
C GLU A 135 7.38 -0.42 -19.32
N SER A 136 7.82 -1.44 -18.56
CA SER A 136 9.23 -1.73 -18.28
C SER A 136 10.05 -0.51 -17.84
N SER A 137 9.42 0.49 -17.21
CA SER A 137 10.05 1.77 -16.88
C SER A 137 10.52 1.80 -15.43
N THR A 138 11.34 2.79 -15.08
CA THR A 138 11.76 3.06 -13.70
C THR A 138 11.30 4.44 -13.29
N ILE A 139 10.53 4.52 -12.21
CA ILE A 139 10.02 5.77 -11.65
C ILE A 139 10.47 5.85 -10.19
N ARG A 140 11.20 6.90 -9.83
CA ARG A 140 11.74 7.02 -8.47
C ARG A 140 11.76 8.43 -7.93
N ASP A 141 11.61 8.59 -6.62
CA ASP A 141 11.67 9.91 -5.96
C ASP A 141 10.71 10.91 -6.60
N CYS A 142 9.45 10.49 -6.77
CA CYS A 142 8.40 11.31 -7.36
C CYS A 142 7.33 11.62 -6.32
N THR A 143 7.01 12.91 -6.18
CA THR A 143 6.05 13.40 -5.21
C THR A 143 4.89 14.11 -5.90
N VAL A 144 3.67 13.75 -5.53
CA VAL A 144 2.42 14.39 -5.98
C VAL A 144 1.67 14.89 -4.76
N ILE A 145 1.44 16.20 -4.69
CA ILE A 145 0.82 16.86 -3.52
C ILE A 145 -0.52 17.44 -3.93
N ASP A 146 -1.55 17.18 -3.13
CA ASP A 146 -2.89 17.74 -3.25
C ASP A 146 -3.52 17.54 -4.64
N MET A 147 -3.39 16.33 -5.20
CA MET A 147 -3.98 16.02 -6.50
C MET A 147 -5.51 15.94 -6.44
N ILE A 148 -6.13 16.26 -7.58
CA ILE A 148 -7.52 15.94 -7.86
C ILE A 148 -7.56 15.14 -9.16
N LEU A 149 -8.07 13.90 -9.08
CA LEU A 149 -8.14 12.98 -10.21
C LEU A 149 -9.59 12.56 -10.47
N PHE A 150 -10.05 12.76 -11.71
CA PHE A 150 -11.37 12.32 -12.17
C PHE A 150 -11.25 11.31 -13.31
N VAL A 151 -11.86 10.13 -13.15
CA VAL A 151 -11.49 8.98 -13.98
C VAL A 151 -12.63 7.97 -14.10
N HIS A 152 -12.75 7.31 -15.25
CA HIS A 152 -13.63 6.16 -15.39
C HIS A 152 -12.90 4.86 -15.05
N GLN A 153 -11.74 4.55 -15.62
CA GLN A 153 -11.09 3.25 -15.45
C GLN A 153 -9.57 3.37 -15.28
N TYR A 154 -8.96 2.60 -14.38
CA TYR A 154 -7.52 2.60 -14.12
C TYR A 154 -6.99 3.98 -13.72
N ALA A 155 -6.98 4.24 -12.41
CA ALA A 155 -6.50 5.50 -11.87
C ALA A 155 -5.40 5.29 -10.84
N GLY A 156 -4.31 6.04 -10.98
CA GLY A 156 -3.24 6.11 -9.98
C GLY A 156 -2.72 7.52 -9.85
N GLY A 157 -2.24 7.90 -8.68
CA GLY A 157 -1.63 9.22 -8.51
C GLY A 157 -0.34 9.39 -9.31
N ILE A 158 0.39 8.30 -9.57
CA ILE A 158 1.56 8.32 -10.45
C ILE A 158 1.21 7.64 -11.78
N ILE A 159 0.73 6.39 -11.74
CA ILE A 159 0.53 5.55 -12.93
C ILE A 159 -0.93 5.08 -13.02
N GLY A 160 -1.60 5.33 -14.15
CA GLY A 160 -2.92 4.74 -14.41
C GLY A 160 -2.86 3.21 -14.49
N LYS A 161 -2.06 2.69 -15.42
CA LYS A 161 -1.83 1.26 -15.65
C LYS A 161 -0.36 0.96 -15.87
N ASP A 162 0.11 -0.13 -15.27
CA ASP A 162 1.50 -0.57 -15.35
C ASP A 162 1.66 -1.98 -15.97
N TYR A 163 2.71 -2.11 -16.77
CA TYR A 163 3.13 -3.34 -17.44
C TYR A 163 4.61 -3.64 -17.14
N GLY A 164 4.88 -3.97 -15.87
CA GLY A 164 6.19 -4.47 -15.45
C GLY A 164 7.23 -3.39 -15.15
N SER A 165 6.82 -2.26 -14.61
CA SER A 165 7.74 -1.18 -14.20
C SER A 165 8.18 -1.34 -12.75
N THR A 166 9.18 -0.55 -12.36
CA THR A 166 9.64 -0.38 -10.98
C THR A 166 9.32 1.02 -10.49
N THR A 167 8.59 1.14 -9.38
CA THR A 167 8.24 2.41 -8.74
C THR A 167 8.79 2.44 -7.31
N THR A 168 9.71 3.35 -7.01
CA THR A 168 10.31 3.45 -5.66
C THR A 168 10.28 4.86 -5.09
N ASP A 169 10.28 4.97 -3.76
CA ASP A 169 10.47 6.25 -3.07
C ASP A 169 9.46 7.34 -3.48
N CYS A 170 8.23 6.94 -3.82
CA CYS A 170 7.19 7.86 -4.30
C CYS A 170 6.20 8.21 -3.19
N SER A 171 5.68 9.43 -3.22
CA SER A 171 4.67 9.92 -2.28
C SER A 171 3.50 10.59 -3.02
N VAL A 172 2.26 10.28 -2.62
CA VAL A 172 1.06 10.86 -3.23
C VAL A 172 0.06 11.29 -2.16
N SER A 173 -0.42 12.54 -2.23
CA SER A 173 -1.58 13.01 -1.49
C SER A 173 -2.66 13.59 -2.40
N GLY A 174 -3.92 13.43 -2.01
CA GLY A 174 -5.05 14.03 -2.72
C GLY A 174 -6.30 13.16 -2.79
N GLU A 175 -7.09 13.40 -3.84
CA GLU A 175 -8.42 12.83 -4.02
C GLU A 175 -8.59 12.20 -5.39
N ILE A 176 -9.19 11.01 -5.41
CA ILE A 176 -9.60 10.32 -6.62
C ILE A 176 -11.13 10.18 -6.60
N THR A 177 -11.78 10.60 -7.68
CA THR A 177 -13.21 10.45 -7.90
C THR A 177 -13.46 9.61 -9.15
N GLY A 178 -14.04 8.42 -8.96
CA GLY A 178 -14.50 7.59 -10.07
C GLY A 178 -15.81 8.11 -10.67
N TYR A 179 -15.90 8.26 -11.99
CA TYR A 179 -17.17 8.55 -12.64
C TYR A 179 -18.12 7.36 -12.59
N GLU A 180 -19.41 7.67 -12.46
CA GLU A 180 -20.44 6.66 -12.67
C GLU A 180 -20.61 6.50 -14.17
N ASP A 181 -20.36 5.29 -14.68
CA ASP A 181 -20.80 4.90 -16.00
C ASP A 181 -21.71 3.67 -15.87
N TYR A 182 -22.67 3.50 -16.78
CA TYR A 182 -23.55 2.34 -16.77
C TYR A 182 -22.91 1.10 -17.42
N GLY A 183 -21.60 1.17 -17.70
CA GLY A 183 -20.78 0.10 -18.25
C GLY A 183 -20.61 -1.10 -17.31
N THR A 184 -20.19 -2.23 -17.89
CA THR A 184 -19.95 -3.49 -17.16
C THR A 184 -18.51 -3.68 -16.71
N GLU A 185 -17.63 -2.75 -17.06
CA GLU A 185 -16.20 -2.88 -16.82
C GLU A 185 -15.82 -2.61 -15.36
N SER A 186 -14.76 -3.28 -14.91
CA SER A 186 -14.24 -3.13 -13.56
C SER A 186 -13.53 -1.79 -13.37
N ARG A 187 -13.59 -1.28 -12.14
CA ARG A 187 -13.04 0.02 -11.76
C ARG A 187 -11.86 -0.17 -10.82
N ASN A 188 -10.65 0.04 -11.31
CA ASN A 188 -9.43 -0.13 -10.52
C ASN A 188 -8.85 1.24 -10.19
N LEU A 189 -8.92 1.63 -8.91
CA LEU A 189 -8.43 2.92 -8.43
C LEU A 189 -7.43 2.66 -7.30
N GLY A 190 -6.18 3.09 -7.50
CA GLY A 190 -5.13 3.07 -6.51
C GLY A 190 -4.66 4.47 -6.20
N GLY A 191 -4.17 4.72 -4.98
CA GLY A 191 -3.56 6.00 -4.68
C GLY A 191 -2.28 6.27 -5.46
N LEU A 192 -1.49 5.25 -5.75
CA LEU A 192 -0.24 5.32 -6.52
C LEU A 192 -0.42 4.74 -7.92
N ILE A 193 -0.94 3.50 -8.02
CA ILE A 193 -1.10 2.76 -9.28
C ILE A 193 -2.51 2.18 -9.39
N GLY A 194 -3.19 2.40 -10.52
CA GLY A 194 -4.53 1.84 -10.73
C GLY A 194 -4.54 0.32 -10.91
N TYR A 195 -3.77 -0.17 -11.88
CA TYR A 195 -3.71 -1.59 -12.24
C TYR A 195 -2.30 -2.01 -12.66
N THR A 196 -1.91 -3.22 -12.31
CA THR A 196 -0.65 -3.86 -12.74
C THR A 196 -0.95 -5.16 -13.48
N TYR A 197 -0.29 -5.42 -14.61
CA TYR A 197 -0.49 -6.65 -15.38
C TYR A 197 0.69 -7.62 -15.25
N ASP A 198 1.87 -7.14 -15.63
CA ASP A 198 3.14 -7.87 -15.61
C ASP A 198 3.93 -7.59 -14.33
N PRO A 199 4.96 -8.40 -13.98
CA PRO A 199 5.71 -8.30 -12.73
C PRO A 199 6.17 -6.88 -12.38
N THR A 200 5.36 -6.20 -11.59
CA THR A 200 5.60 -4.82 -11.16
C THR A 200 6.28 -4.82 -9.79
N VAL A 201 7.21 -3.91 -9.57
CA VAL A 201 7.86 -3.72 -8.26
C VAL A 201 7.48 -2.35 -7.70
N VAL A 202 6.91 -2.32 -6.51
CA VAL A 202 6.56 -1.09 -5.79
C VAL A 202 7.20 -1.14 -4.41
N GLU A 203 8.16 -0.26 -4.14
CA GLU A 203 8.89 -0.25 -2.87
C GLU A 203 8.98 1.15 -2.25
N ASP A 204 8.97 1.23 -0.93
CA ASP A 204 9.23 2.48 -0.19
C ASP A 204 8.27 3.64 -0.56
N CYS A 205 7.03 3.29 -0.94
CA CYS A 205 6.02 4.24 -1.40
C CYS A 205 4.95 4.54 -0.35
N HIS A 206 4.47 5.79 -0.33
CA HIS A 206 3.57 6.32 0.69
C HIS A 206 2.38 7.04 0.06
N THR A 207 1.17 6.79 0.56
CA THR A 207 -0.02 7.47 0.05
C THR A 207 -0.92 8.02 1.15
N GLN A 208 -1.49 9.20 0.91
CA GLN A 208 -2.53 9.81 1.73
C GLN A 208 -3.72 10.20 0.87
N ILE A 209 -4.67 9.29 0.68
CA ILE A 209 -5.68 9.40 -0.39
C ILE A 209 -7.10 9.25 0.13
N THR A 210 -7.99 10.10 -0.40
CA THR A 210 -9.43 9.86 -0.34
C THR A 210 -9.93 9.37 -1.69
N ILE A 211 -10.53 8.19 -1.73
CA ILE A 211 -11.26 7.71 -2.91
C ILE A 211 -12.74 7.93 -2.65
N LYS A 212 -13.30 8.95 -3.31
CA LYS A 212 -14.71 9.32 -3.18
C LYS A 212 -15.57 8.69 -4.27
N LYS A 213 -16.86 8.67 -3.97
CA LYS A 213 -18.02 8.35 -4.81
C LYS A 213 -18.52 6.91 -4.69
N TYR A 214 -19.71 6.83 -4.10
CA TYR A 214 -20.59 5.67 -4.04
C TYR A 214 -20.86 5.18 -5.46
N MET A 215 -20.47 3.94 -5.79
CA MET A 215 -20.82 3.28 -7.06
C MET A 215 -21.98 2.29 -6.81
N PRO A 216 -23.22 2.76 -6.55
CA PRO A 216 -24.32 1.91 -6.09
C PRO A 216 -24.66 0.79 -7.07
N THR A 217 -24.40 1.01 -8.35
CA THR A 217 -24.82 0.14 -9.45
C THR A 217 -23.67 -0.65 -10.09
N HIS A 218 -22.41 -0.27 -9.87
CA HIS A 218 -21.29 -0.96 -10.51
C HIS A 218 -21.11 -2.35 -9.89
N LYS A 219 -20.82 -3.34 -10.74
CA LYS A 219 -20.70 -4.74 -10.33
C LYS A 219 -19.42 -5.04 -9.58
N VAL A 220 -18.32 -4.33 -9.85
CA VAL A 220 -17.02 -4.58 -9.22
C VAL A 220 -16.19 -3.29 -9.14
N SER A 221 -15.71 -2.97 -7.93
CA SER A 221 -14.68 -1.95 -7.69
C SER A 221 -13.46 -2.66 -7.13
N TYR A 222 -12.26 -2.26 -7.53
CA TYR A 222 -10.98 -2.69 -6.97
C TYR A 222 -10.27 -1.44 -6.47
N LEU A 223 -10.42 -1.17 -5.17
CA LEU A 223 -10.04 0.10 -4.59
C LEU A 223 -8.94 -0.13 -3.55
N GLY A 224 -7.78 0.46 -3.75
CA GLY A 224 -6.66 0.40 -2.82
C GLY A 224 -6.11 1.78 -2.53
N GLY A 225 -5.68 2.01 -1.29
CA GLY A 225 -5.02 3.27 -0.98
C GLY A 225 -3.64 3.42 -1.65
N LEU A 226 -2.99 2.32 -2.04
CA LEU A 226 -1.76 2.31 -2.85
C LEU A 226 -2.02 1.76 -4.26
N ILE A 227 -2.52 0.53 -4.36
CA ILE A 227 -2.76 -0.16 -5.65
C ILE A 227 -4.21 -0.62 -5.75
N GLY A 228 -4.91 -0.29 -6.83
CA GLY A 228 -6.27 -0.77 -7.05
C GLY A 228 -6.32 -2.30 -7.21
N ASP A 229 -5.60 -2.80 -8.21
CA ASP A 229 -5.48 -4.23 -8.51
C ASP A 229 -4.03 -4.61 -8.86
N LEU A 230 -3.48 -5.45 -7.99
CA LEU A 230 -2.18 -6.08 -8.14
C LEU A 230 -2.35 -7.38 -8.94
N GLY A 231 -2.25 -7.28 -10.27
CA GLY A 231 -2.27 -8.44 -11.16
C GLY A 231 -1.05 -9.32 -10.87
N GLN A 232 0.15 -8.84 -11.18
CA GLN A 232 1.40 -9.54 -10.86
C GLN A 232 2.45 -8.57 -10.33
N GLY A 233 3.01 -8.82 -9.14
CA GLY A 233 4.06 -7.95 -8.62
C GLY A 233 4.44 -8.14 -7.16
N GLN A 234 5.35 -7.28 -6.72
CA GLN A 234 5.89 -7.23 -5.37
C GLN A 234 5.66 -5.83 -4.80
N VAL A 235 5.11 -5.75 -3.60
CA VAL A 235 4.85 -4.51 -2.87
C VAL A 235 5.57 -4.59 -1.54
N ARG A 236 6.56 -3.73 -1.32
CA ARG A 236 7.39 -3.78 -0.10
C ARG A 236 7.57 -2.45 0.59
N ARG A 237 7.56 -2.43 1.93
CA ARG A 237 7.88 -1.22 2.71
C ARG A 237 7.00 -0.04 2.32
N CYS A 238 5.74 -0.32 1.96
CA CYS A 238 4.79 0.69 1.52
C CYS A 238 3.74 0.95 2.59
N SER A 239 3.25 2.18 2.66
CA SER A 239 2.18 2.55 3.58
C SER A 239 1.10 3.40 2.91
N SER A 240 -0.09 3.35 3.48
CA SER A 240 -1.25 4.11 3.02
C SER A 240 -2.10 4.58 4.19
N THR A 241 -2.40 5.88 4.21
CA THR A 241 -3.46 6.47 5.03
C THR A 241 -4.61 6.85 4.13
N CYS A 242 -5.78 6.22 4.28
CA CYS A 242 -6.84 6.40 3.30
C CYS A 242 -8.27 6.42 3.87
N SER A 243 -9.15 7.07 3.11
CA SER A 243 -10.60 6.96 3.29
C SER A 243 -11.23 6.53 1.97
N ILE A 244 -11.82 5.34 1.94
CA ILE A 244 -12.35 4.74 0.71
C ILE A 244 -13.80 4.32 0.92
N ALA A 245 -14.68 4.83 0.07
CA ALA A 245 -16.05 4.39 -0.04
C ALA A 245 -16.26 3.72 -1.41
N GLY A 246 -16.70 2.46 -1.40
CA GLY A 246 -16.89 1.67 -2.62
C GLY A 246 -17.93 0.57 -2.43
N ARG A 247 -17.86 -0.48 -3.25
CA ARG A 247 -18.80 -1.61 -3.19
C ARG A 247 -18.13 -2.95 -2.93
N TYR A 248 -17.15 -3.31 -3.75
CA TYR A 248 -16.43 -4.58 -3.65
C TYR A 248 -14.93 -4.34 -3.54
N TYR A 249 -14.19 -5.36 -3.08
CA TYR A 249 -12.71 -5.47 -3.08
C TYR A 249 -12.01 -4.16 -2.70
N ILE A 250 -12.15 -3.78 -1.44
CA ILE A 250 -11.56 -2.56 -0.91
C ILE A 250 -10.48 -2.93 0.10
N GLY A 251 -9.26 -2.45 -0.15
CA GLY A 251 -8.14 -2.57 0.78
C GLY A 251 -7.59 -1.21 1.17
N GLY A 252 -7.13 -1.06 2.41
CA GLY A 252 -6.42 0.17 2.80
C GLY A 252 -5.12 0.37 2.02
N LEU A 253 -4.46 -0.72 1.59
CA LEU A 253 -3.28 -0.68 0.73
C LEU A 253 -3.62 -1.19 -0.69
N ILE A 254 -4.17 -2.40 -0.80
CA ILE A 254 -4.40 -3.08 -2.09
C ILE A 254 -5.84 -3.54 -2.20
N GLY A 255 -6.57 -3.15 -3.25
CA GLY A 255 -7.95 -3.62 -3.46
C GLY A 255 -8.00 -5.13 -3.69
N GLU A 256 -7.28 -5.60 -4.70
CA GLU A 256 -7.10 -7.03 -4.99
C GLU A 256 -5.64 -7.39 -5.29
N SER A 257 -5.20 -8.57 -4.85
CA SER A 257 -3.98 -9.23 -5.29
C SER A 257 -4.33 -10.57 -5.93
N VAL A 258 -4.09 -10.73 -7.24
CA VAL A 258 -4.72 -11.82 -8.02
C VAL A 258 -3.89 -13.11 -8.07
N ARG A 259 -2.56 -13.00 -8.08
CA ARG A 259 -1.66 -14.12 -8.43
C ARG A 259 -1.00 -14.75 -7.20
N PRO A 260 -0.77 -16.07 -7.20
CA PRO A 260 0.00 -16.75 -6.15
C PRO A 260 1.45 -16.29 -6.02
N THR A 261 2.02 -15.71 -7.08
CA THR A 261 3.40 -15.18 -7.10
C THR A 261 3.51 -13.79 -6.48
N ASN A 262 2.39 -13.15 -6.15
CA ASN A 262 2.43 -11.82 -5.55
C ASN A 262 3.00 -11.87 -4.15
N VAL A 263 3.77 -10.83 -3.81
CA VAL A 263 4.37 -10.65 -2.49
C VAL A 263 3.98 -9.28 -1.97
N VAL A 264 3.40 -9.24 -0.77
CA VAL A 264 3.13 -8.01 -0.02
C VAL A 264 3.87 -8.13 1.30
N GLU A 265 4.88 -7.30 1.51
CA GLU A 265 5.84 -7.49 2.58
C GLU A 265 6.23 -6.18 3.27
N ASP A 266 6.31 -6.15 4.60
CA ASP A 266 6.69 -4.96 5.36
C ASP A 266 5.77 -3.75 5.10
N CYS A 267 4.47 -3.99 4.87
CA CYS A 267 3.52 -2.93 4.52
C CYS A 267 2.52 -2.62 5.62
N SER A 268 2.04 -1.38 5.68
CA SER A 268 1.04 -0.94 6.65
C SER A 268 -0.11 -0.15 6.02
N ALA A 269 -1.26 -0.13 6.69
CA ALA A 269 -2.37 0.73 6.30
C ALA A 269 -3.15 1.26 7.51
N GLU A 270 -3.45 2.57 7.48
CA GLU A 270 -4.44 3.20 8.37
C GLU A 270 -5.64 3.66 7.53
N ALA A 271 -6.82 3.08 7.76
CA ALA A 271 -7.91 3.20 6.78
C ALA A 271 -9.30 3.37 7.38
N THR A 272 -10.13 4.20 6.74
CA THR A 272 -11.59 4.20 6.94
C THR A 272 -12.26 3.67 5.68
N LEU A 273 -12.89 2.49 5.78
CA LEU A 273 -13.40 1.73 4.65
C LEU A 273 -14.91 1.49 4.77
N THR A 274 -15.66 1.81 3.73
CA THR A 274 -17.10 1.50 3.64
C THR A 274 -17.42 0.83 2.33
N GLY A 275 -18.14 -0.30 2.39
CA GLY A 275 -18.52 -1.07 1.21
C GLY A 275 -19.46 -2.24 1.51
N VAL A 276 -19.57 -3.16 0.55
CA VAL A 276 -20.50 -4.30 0.62
C VAL A 276 -19.73 -5.59 0.92
N ASP A 277 -18.87 -6.07 0.01
CA ASP A 277 -18.14 -7.33 0.23
C ASP A 277 -16.63 -7.23 -0.03
N ASN A 278 -15.87 -8.01 0.74
CA ASN A 278 -14.40 -8.14 0.65
C ASN A 278 -13.69 -6.84 1.02
N LEU A 279 -13.82 -6.46 2.30
CA LEU A 279 -13.14 -5.30 2.85
C LEU A 279 -12.04 -5.77 3.78
N GLY A 280 -10.80 -5.34 3.51
CA GLY A 280 -9.64 -5.63 4.34
C GLY A 280 -8.92 -4.36 4.73
N GLY A 281 -8.49 -4.24 5.99
CA GLY A 281 -7.71 -3.07 6.41
C GLY A 281 -6.44 -2.88 5.58
N LEU A 282 -5.81 -3.97 5.13
CA LEU A 282 -4.67 -3.96 4.20
C LEU A 282 -5.09 -4.36 2.78
N ILE A 283 -5.70 -5.55 2.62
CA ILE A 283 -6.03 -6.14 1.31
C ILE A 283 -7.50 -6.55 1.24
N GLY A 284 -8.26 -6.06 0.25
CA GLY A 284 -9.65 -6.46 0.07
C GLY A 284 -9.79 -7.96 -0.24
N ARG A 285 -9.11 -8.42 -1.29
CA ARG A 285 -9.04 -9.84 -1.69
C ARG A 285 -7.61 -10.27 -2.02
N ASN A 286 -7.17 -11.39 -1.45
CA ASN A 286 -5.91 -12.06 -1.80
C ASN A 286 -6.17 -13.41 -2.48
N GLY A 287 -5.92 -13.45 -3.79
CA GLY A 287 -6.15 -14.55 -4.71
C GLY A 287 -7.50 -14.52 -5.41
N ASN A 288 -7.60 -15.30 -6.48
CA ASN A 288 -8.83 -15.45 -7.26
C ASN A 288 -9.12 -16.94 -7.55
N ALA A 289 -10.36 -17.37 -7.29
CA ALA A 289 -10.84 -18.74 -7.53
C ALA A 289 -11.17 -19.06 -9.00
N ASP A 290 -11.16 -18.05 -9.87
CA ASP A 290 -11.50 -18.20 -11.30
C ASP A 290 -10.25 -18.29 -12.19
N THR A 291 -9.04 -18.26 -11.62
CA THR A 291 -7.79 -18.35 -12.40
C THR A 291 -7.29 -19.79 -12.48
N THR A 292 -6.64 -20.16 -13.59
CA THR A 292 -6.02 -21.49 -13.75
C THR A 292 -5.00 -21.82 -12.65
N ASN A 293 -4.47 -20.79 -11.97
CA ASN A 293 -3.57 -20.87 -10.83
C ASN A 293 -4.28 -20.43 -9.54
N ASN A 294 -5.34 -21.15 -9.17
CA ASN A 294 -6.15 -20.92 -7.96
C ASN A 294 -5.30 -20.80 -6.67
N GLY A 295 -4.92 -19.58 -6.30
CA GLY A 295 -4.19 -19.28 -5.08
C GLY A 295 -4.04 -17.78 -4.82
N GLY A 296 -3.81 -17.43 -3.55
CA GLY A 296 -3.46 -16.07 -3.15
C GLY A 296 -1.95 -15.90 -3.05
N GLY A 297 -1.48 -14.66 -3.10
CA GLY A 297 -0.07 -14.33 -2.88
C GLY A 297 0.35 -14.46 -1.41
N SER A 298 1.62 -14.15 -1.15
CA SER A 298 2.19 -14.10 0.19
C SER A 298 2.03 -12.72 0.81
N VAL A 299 1.59 -12.67 2.07
CA VAL A 299 1.48 -11.45 2.88
C VAL A 299 2.28 -11.64 4.16
N VAL A 300 3.32 -10.85 4.35
CA VAL A 300 4.35 -11.11 5.36
C VAL A 300 4.75 -9.82 6.08
N ARG A 301 4.79 -9.81 7.41
CA ARG A 301 5.21 -8.62 8.18
C ARG A 301 4.40 -7.38 7.84
N CYS A 302 3.07 -7.54 7.79
CA CYS A 302 2.16 -6.43 7.49
C CYS A 302 1.22 -6.12 8.65
N SER A 303 0.84 -4.85 8.79
CA SER A 303 -0.10 -4.38 9.80
C SER A 303 -1.26 -3.57 9.21
N ALA A 304 -2.39 -3.56 9.89
CA ALA A 304 -3.50 -2.68 9.55
C ALA A 304 -4.19 -2.13 10.79
N LYS A 305 -4.56 -0.86 10.71
CA LYS A 305 -5.42 -0.17 11.68
C LYS A 305 -6.58 0.46 10.94
N ALA A 306 -7.73 -0.20 10.95
CA ALA A 306 -8.84 0.20 10.09
C ALA A 306 -10.19 0.27 10.81
N SER A 307 -11.01 1.24 10.40
CA SER A 307 -12.45 1.26 10.66
C SER A 307 -13.18 0.77 9.42
N ILE A 308 -13.84 -0.39 9.52
CA ILE A 308 -14.41 -1.10 8.38
C ILE A 308 -15.91 -1.27 8.59
N GLN A 309 -16.70 -0.80 7.63
CA GLN A 309 -18.13 -1.06 7.55
C GLN A 309 -18.46 -1.83 6.27
N CYS A 310 -18.95 -3.06 6.42
CA CYS A 310 -19.23 -3.98 5.32
C CYS A 310 -20.58 -4.67 5.47
N ASN A 311 -21.02 -5.40 4.45
CA ASN A 311 -22.07 -6.41 4.56
C ASN A 311 -21.43 -7.79 4.82
N SER A 312 -20.51 -8.23 3.96
CA SER A 312 -19.86 -9.53 4.13
C SER A 312 -18.35 -9.50 3.91
N TYR A 313 -17.66 -10.48 4.50
CA TYR A 313 -16.22 -10.68 4.32
C TYR A 313 -15.39 -9.44 4.72
N GLY A 314 -15.68 -8.90 5.90
CA GLY A 314 -14.88 -7.86 6.54
C GLY A 314 -13.78 -8.49 7.39
N GLY A 315 -12.53 -8.11 7.13
CA GLY A 315 -11.37 -8.53 7.91
C GLY A 315 -10.51 -7.34 8.29
N GLY A 316 -10.01 -7.30 9.53
CA GLY A 316 -9.15 -6.19 9.97
C GLY A 316 -7.86 -6.06 9.17
N LEU A 317 -7.32 -7.16 8.61
CA LEU A 317 -6.20 -7.18 7.66
C LEU A 317 -6.67 -7.51 6.24
N ILE A 318 -7.38 -8.64 6.07
CA ILE A 318 -7.78 -9.14 4.74
C ILE A 318 -9.26 -9.50 4.70
N GLY A 319 -10.00 -9.00 3.72
CA GLY A 319 -11.41 -9.36 3.56
C GLY A 319 -11.60 -10.85 3.22
N ARG A 320 -11.03 -11.28 2.10
CA ARG A 320 -10.96 -12.70 1.70
C ARG A 320 -9.55 -13.15 1.31
N ASN A 321 -9.09 -14.27 1.87
CA ASN A 321 -7.87 -14.96 1.46
C ASN A 321 -8.22 -16.33 0.85
N TYR A 322 -7.86 -16.57 -0.41
CA TYR A 322 -8.19 -17.84 -1.07
C TYR A 322 -7.28 -18.98 -0.62
N LYS A 323 -6.01 -18.97 -1.02
CA LYS A 323 -5.00 -19.95 -0.58
C LYS A 323 -3.62 -19.30 -0.36
N GLY A 324 -3.60 -17.99 -0.15
CA GLY A 324 -2.36 -17.26 0.11
C GLY A 324 -1.78 -17.62 1.48
N SER A 325 -0.47 -17.42 1.61
CA SER A 325 0.24 -17.54 2.89
C SER A 325 0.25 -16.20 3.61
N ILE A 326 -0.26 -16.17 4.84
CA ILE A 326 -0.28 -14.99 5.69
C ILE A 326 0.59 -15.29 6.89
N SER A 327 1.65 -14.51 7.11
CA SER A 327 2.55 -14.79 8.23
C SER A 327 3.12 -13.54 8.88
N ARG A 328 3.22 -13.54 10.21
CA ARG A 328 3.78 -12.42 10.97
C ARG A 328 3.01 -11.14 10.69
N CYS A 329 1.68 -11.18 10.73
CA CYS A 329 0.83 -10.02 10.45
C CYS A 329 -0.08 -9.67 11.64
N GLY A 330 -0.40 -8.38 11.75
CA GLY A 330 -1.24 -7.83 12.82
C GLY A 330 -2.40 -6.99 12.31
N ALA A 331 -3.52 -7.00 13.03
CA ALA A 331 -4.60 -6.04 12.80
C ALA A 331 -5.11 -5.48 14.13
N ASP A 332 -5.17 -4.16 14.25
CA ASP A 332 -5.84 -3.44 15.33
C ASP A 332 -6.99 -2.62 14.74
N SER A 333 -8.08 -3.32 14.42
CA SER A 333 -9.13 -2.78 13.55
C SER A 333 -10.51 -2.95 14.19
N SER A 334 -11.39 -2.00 13.88
CA SER A 334 -12.82 -2.06 14.20
C SER A 334 -13.58 -2.51 12.97
N VAL A 335 -14.23 -3.68 13.03
CA VAL A 335 -14.93 -4.27 11.88
C VAL A 335 -16.41 -4.46 12.21
N THR A 336 -17.27 -3.74 11.50
CA THR A 336 -18.72 -3.92 11.54
C THR A 336 -19.20 -4.57 10.25
N GLY A 337 -19.94 -5.67 10.37
CA GLY A 337 -20.49 -6.40 9.23
C GLY A 337 -21.73 -7.23 9.53
N ALA A 338 -22.26 -7.93 8.52
CA ALA A 338 -23.37 -8.85 8.67
C ALA A 338 -22.94 -10.32 8.59
N SER A 339 -22.00 -10.68 7.70
CA SER A 339 -21.63 -12.09 7.47
C SER A 339 -20.14 -12.30 7.25
N PHE A 340 -19.55 -13.34 7.88
CA PHE A 340 -18.14 -13.71 7.73
C PHE A 340 -17.19 -12.56 8.09
N VAL A 341 -17.30 -12.13 9.34
CA VAL A 341 -16.52 -11.01 9.87
C VAL A 341 -15.42 -11.54 10.79
N GLY A 342 -14.19 -11.08 10.62
CA GLY A 342 -13.07 -11.46 11.48
C GLY A 342 -12.17 -10.29 11.86
N GLY A 343 -11.55 -10.37 13.03
CA GLY A 343 -10.60 -9.34 13.47
C GLY A 343 -9.34 -9.28 12.61
N LEU A 344 -8.87 -10.40 12.05
CA LEU A 344 -7.78 -10.46 11.09
C LEU A 344 -8.29 -10.70 9.67
N ILE A 345 -9.07 -11.77 9.47
CA ILE A 345 -9.54 -12.19 8.14
C ILE A 345 -11.05 -12.45 8.14
N GLY A 346 -11.79 -11.93 7.16
CA GLY A 346 -13.23 -12.24 7.05
C GLY A 346 -13.47 -13.71 6.68
N SER A 347 -12.89 -14.15 5.56
CA SER A 347 -12.81 -15.58 5.19
C SER A 347 -11.43 -15.94 4.66
N GLY A 348 -10.85 -17.05 5.11
CA GLY A 348 -9.50 -17.45 4.71
C GLY A 348 -9.32 -18.95 4.50
N ASN A 349 -8.64 -19.37 3.43
CA ASN A 349 -7.94 -20.66 3.40
C ASN A 349 -6.43 -20.44 3.18
N GLY A 350 -5.67 -21.50 2.91
CA GLY A 350 -4.20 -21.42 2.81
C GLY A 350 -3.52 -21.65 4.15
N SER A 351 -2.41 -20.94 4.39
CA SER A 351 -1.63 -21.02 5.63
C SER A 351 -1.63 -19.66 6.34
N ILE A 352 -1.93 -19.67 7.63
CA ILE A 352 -1.97 -18.47 8.48
C ILE A 352 -1.16 -18.76 9.73
N GLN A 353 -0.05 -18.06 9.91
CA GLN A 353 0.88 -18.36 11.00
C GLN A 353 1.43 -17.12 11.67
N ASP A 354 1.62 -17.16 12.98
CA ASP A 354 2.26 -16.07 13.71
C ASP A 354 1.52 -14.73 13.53
N CYS A 355 0.19 -14.73 13.62
CA CYS A 355 -0.63 -13.54 13.38
C CYS A 355 -1.50 -13.19 14.57
N TYR A 356 -1.89 -11.92 14.67
CA TYR A 356 -2.80 -11.49 15.74
C TYR A 356 -3.89 -10.51 15.30
N ALA A 357 -4.98 -10.48 16.06
CA ALA A 357 -6.03 -9.48 15.94
C ALA A 357 -6.29 -8.80 17.29
N ALA A 358 -6.52 -7.49 17.24
CA ALA A 358 -6.99 -6.62 18.30
C ALA A 358 -8.10 -5.71 17.76
N GLY A 359 -8.72 -4.92 18.65
CA GLY A 359 -9.82 -4.02 18.31
C GLY A 359 -11.19 -4.64 18.56
N THR A 360 -12.14 -4.41 17.66
CA THR A 360 -13.56 -4.78 17.84
C THR A 360 -14.13 -5.47 16.60
N VAL A 361 -15.04 -6.42 16.82
CA VAL A 361 -15.84 -7.02 15.76
C VAL A 361 -17.30 -6.99 16.18
N ASP A 362 -18.14 -6.38 15.33
CA ASP A 362 -19.58 -6.35 15.48
C ASP A 362 -20.26 -7.00 14.27
N CYS A 363 -20.98 -8.10 14.51
CA CYS A 363 -21.58 -8.90 13.44
C CYS A 363 -23.08 -9.14 13.67
N SER A 364 -23.90 -8.81 12.68
CA SER A 364 -25.37 -8.78 12.85
C SER A 364 -26.14 -10.00 12.33
N SER A 365 -25.57 -10.86 11.48
CA SER A 365 -26.32 -11.96 10.83
C SER A 365 -25.69 -13.35 10.97
N MET A 366 -24.49 -13.59 10.44
CA MET A 366 -23.87 -14.93 10.37
C MET A 366 -22.61 -15.07 11.24
N TYR A 367 -21.69 -15.94 10.83
CA TYR A 367 -20.46 -16.30 11.55
C TYR A 367 -19.51 -15.13 11.74
N PHE A 368 -18.99 -15.00 12.96
CA PHE A 368 -17.87 -14.10 13.26
C PHE A 368 -16.85 -14.76 14.18
N GLY A 369 -15.59 -14.38 14.00
CA GLY A 369 -14.47 -14.83 14.83
C GLY A 369 -13.60 -13.66 15.28
N GLY A 370 -13.05 -13.71 16.49
CA GLY A 370 -12.06 -12.73 16.91
C GLY A 370 -10.82 -12.71 16.01
N LEU A 371 -10.43 -13.85 15.44
CA LEU A 371 -9.35 -13.92 14.44
C LEU A 371 -9.91 -14.04 13.02
N ILE A 372 -10.73 -15.06 12.74
CA ILE A 372 -11.25 -15.34 11.40
C ILE A 372 -12.74 -15.65 11.41
N GLY A 373 -13.52 -15.03 10.51
CA GLY A 373 -14.95 -15.29 10.40
C GLY A 373 -15.26 -16.76 10.00
N THR A 374 -14.72 -17.21 8.87
CA THR A 374 -14.79 -18.62 8.44
C THR A 374 -13.51 -19.08 7.75
N THR A 375 -13.09 -20.32 8.02
CA THR A 375 -11.81 -20.82 7.50
C THR A 375 -11.75 -22.32 7.32
N GLY A 376 -11.14 -22.75 6.21
CA GLY A 376 -10.59 -24.09 5.99
C GLY A 376 -9.05 -24.07 5.93
N ALA A 377 -8.39 -23.06 6.51
CA ALA A 377 -6.94 -22.91 6.49
C ALA A 377 -6.22 -23.83 7.47
N THR A 378 -4.90 -23.96 7.27
CA THR A 378 -3.97 -24.39 8.33
C THR A 378 -3.53 -23.16 9.11
N ILE A 379 -3.82 -23.13 10.41
CA ILE A 379 -3.57 -21.99 11.30
C ILE A 379 -2.66 -22.43 12.45
N ALA A 380 -1.61 -21.64 12.71
CA ALA A 380 -0.69 -21.92 13.81
C ALA A 380 -0.25 -20.65 14.53
N ARG A 381 -0.10 -20.70 15.86
CA ARG A 381 0.50 -19.63 16.66
C ARG A 381 -0.14 -18.26 16.40
N CYS A 382 -1.46 -18.20 16.48
CA CYS A 382 -2.20 -16.96 16.31
C CYS A 382 -3.02 -16.60 17.55
N TYR A 383 -3.29 -15.32 17.79
CA TYR A 383 -4.14 -14.91 18.90
C TYR A 383 -5.16 -13.83 18.56
N ALA A 384 -6.25 -13.78 19.34
CA ALA A 384 -7.26 -12.71 19.28
C ALA A 384 -7.45 -12.02 20.64
N ALA A 385 -7.21 -10.72 20.68
CA ALA A 385 -7.55 -9.81 21.77
C ALA A 385 -8.62 -8.82 21.29
N VAL A 386 -9.71 -9.35 20.74
CA VAL A 386 -10.80 -8.60 20.11
C VAL A 386 -12.03 -8.61 21.00
N VAL A 387 -12.68 -7.45 21.16
CA VAL A 387 -13.99 -7.34 21.80
C VAL A 387 -15.07 -7.70 20.77
N LEU A 388 -15.87 -8.72 21.09
CA LEU A 388 -16.87 -9.26 20.18
C LEU A 388 -18.30 -8.86 20.60
N SER A 389 -19.06 -8.34 19.63
CA SER A 389 -20.50 -8.08 19.75
C SER A 389 -21.29 -8.67 18.58
N GLY A 390 -22.58 -8.90 18.80
CA GLY A 390 -23.48 -9.53 17.82
C GLY A 390 -24.30 -10.69 18.37
N SER A 391 -25.47 -10.96 17.75
CA SER A 391 -26.45 -11.94 18.23
C SER A 391 -26.66 -13.11 17.26
N THR A 392 -25.57 -13.66 16.72
CA THR A 392 -25.63 -14.62 15.61
C THR A 392 -25.32 -16.06 16.02
N THR A 393 -25.50 -17.00 15.08
CA THR A 393 -25.06 -18.40 15.21
C THR A 393 -23.58 -18.53 14.79
N GLY A 394 -22.80 -19.30 15.56
CA GLY A 394 -21.38 -19.54 15.30
C GLY A 394 -20.47 -18.36 15.66
N ARG A 395 -20.44 -18.07 16.97
CA ARG A 395 -19.65 -17.02 17.61
C ARG A 395 -18.38 -17.63 18.19
N GLY A 396 -17.23 -17.29 17.62
CA GLY A 396 -15.94 -17.78 18.10
C GLY A 396 -15.03 -16.67 18.60
N GLY A 397 -14.39 -16.90 19.74
CA GLY A 397 -13.28 -16.08 20.22
C GLY A 397 -12.11 -16.07 19.24
N LEU A 398 -11.89 -17.19 18.55
CA LEU A 398 -10.92 -17.31 17.45
C LEU A 398 -11.64 -17.39 16.10
N PHE A 399 -12.49 -18.40 15.91
CA PHE A 399 -13.07 -18.71 14.60
C PHE A 399 -14.59 -18.80 14.67
N GLY A 400 -15.29 -18.07 13.79
CA GLY A 400 -16.73 -18.23 13.67
C GLY A 400 -17.08 -19.64 13.17
N THR A 401 -16.40 -20.09 12.12
CA THR A 401 -16.41 -21.49 11.66
C THR A 401 -15.02 -21.98 11.29
N LEU A 402 -14.69 -23.19 11.75
CA LEU A 402 -13.55 -23.97 11.26
C LEU A 402 -14.09 -25.16 10.45
N GLU A 403 -13.97 -25.07 9.13
CA GLU A 403 -14.47 -26.07 8.18
C GLU A 403 -13.68 -27.38 8.25
N THR A 404 -14.21 -28.46 7.64
CA THR A 404 -13.65 -29.82 7.73
C THR A 404 -12.18 -29.91 7.30
N ALA A 405 -11.76 -29.11 6.31
CA ALA A 405 -10.37 -29.05 5.85
C ALA A 405 -9.45 -28.24 6.78
N GLY A 406 -10.02 -27.48 7.71
CA GLY A 406 -9.28 -26.60 8.60
C GLY A 406 -8.51 -27.35 9.68
N ASN A 407 -7.33 -26.85 10.00
CA ASN A 407 -6.47 -27.36 11.07
C ASN A 407 -5.91 -26.17 11.86
N ALA A 408 -6.28 -26.04 13.13
CA ALA A 408 -5.82 -24.95 13.98
C ALA A 408 -4.97 -25.46 15.16
N SER A 409 -3.83 -24.82 15.40
CA SER A 409 -2.91 -25.22 16.46
C SER A 409 -2.27 -24.06 17.23
N SER A 410 -2.11 -24.22 18.54
CA SER A 410 -1.41 -23.27 19.42
C SER A 410 -1.98 -21.85 19.33
N CYS A 411 -3.30 -21.70 19.36
CA CYS A 411 -3.99 -20.42 19.24
C CYS A 411 -4.71 -20.01 20.54
N PHE A 412 -4.75 -18.69 20.79
CA PHE A 412 -5.21 -18.12 22.05
C PHE A 412 -6.22 -17.00 21.85
N TRP A 413 -7.20 -16.86 22.74
CA TRP A 413 -8.08 -15.70 22.73
C TRP A 413 -8.39 -15.20 24.13
N ASN A 414 -8.61 -13.89 24.26
CA ASN A 414 -8.94 -13.29 25.54
C ASN A 414 -10.43 -13.44 25.87
N THR A 415 -10.73 -14.21 26.91
CA THR A 415 -12.11 -14.47 27.37
C THR A 415 -12.67 -13.36 28.26
N GLN A 416 -11.81 -12.58 28.90
CA GLN A 416 -12.18 -11.61 29.95
C GLN A 416 -12.68 -10.28 29.38
N ILE A 417 -12.29 -9.92 28.15
CA ILE A 417 -12.67 -8.65 27.51
C ILE A 417 -14.02 -8.70 26.77
N GLN A 418 -14.70 -9.85 26.82
CA GLN A 418 -15.91 -10.07 26.03
C GLN A 418 -17.13 -9.42 26.67
N THR A 419 -17.91 -8.74 25.85
CA THR A 419 -19.18 -8.12 26.26
C THR A 419 -20.38 -9.01 25.91
N ALA A 420 -20.27 -9.84 24.87
CA ALA A 420 -21.29 -10.83 24.52
C ALA A 420 -21.13 -12.13 25.32
N THR A 421 -22.26 -12.75 25.68
CA THR A 421 -22.30 -14.01 26.42
C THR A 421 -22.33 -15.22 25.48
N GLY A 422 -21.78 -16.36 25.93
CA GLY A 422 -21.81 -17.62 25.18
C GLY A 422 -20.94 -17.63 23.93
N ILE A 423 -19.79 -16.96 23.99
CA ILE A 423 -18.73 -17.05 22.98
C ILE A 423 -17.91 -18.31 23.28
N ASN A 424 -17.84 -19.21 22.30
CA ASN A 424 -16.96 -20.38 22.36
C ASN A 424 -15.57 -20.01 21.82
N ASP A 425 -14.58 -20.87 22.00
CA ASP A 425 -13.32 -20.76 21.26
C ASP A 425 -13.55 -20.76 19.73
N ILE A 426 -14.39 -21.69 19.28
CA ILE A 426 -14.81 -21.87 17.89
C ILE A 426 -16.33 -21.97 17.85
N GLY A 427 -16.97 -21.12 17.06
CA GLY A 427 -18.43 -21.06 16.95
C GLY A 427 -19.01 -22.34 16.34
N ASN A 428 -18.48 -22.77 15.20
CA ASN A 428 -18.84 -24.01 14.51
C ASN A 428 -17.58 -24.80 14.15
N LYS A 429 -17.35 -25.90 14.86
CA LYS A 429 -16.12 -26.71 14.77
C LYS A 429 -16.37 -27.99 13.97
N LYS A 430 -15.83 -28.05 12.76
CA LYS A 430 -15.81 -29.24 11.89
C LYS A 430 -14.40 -29.75 11.60
N GLY A 431 -13.42 -28.85 11.62
CA GLY A 431 -12.01 -29.16 11.40
C GLY A 431 -11.28 -29.73 12.63
N THR A 432 -9.98 -29.95 12.46
CA THR A 432 -9.09 -30.48 13.50
C THR A 432 -8.52 -29.35 14.34
N VAL A 433 -8.43 -29.54 15.65
CA VAL A 433 -7.81 -28.56 16.55
C VAL A 433 -6.88 -29.23 17.54
N THR A 434 -5.78 -28.56 17.86
CA THR A 434 -4.84 -28.95 18.91
C THR A 434 -4.42 -27.70 19.66
N ASN A 435 -4.33 -27.69 20.99
CA ASN A 435 -3.84 -26.53 21.75
C ASN A 435 -4.57 -25.21 21.44
N ILE A 436 -5.90 -25.20 21.58
CA ILE A 436 -6.73 -24.00 21.47
C ILE A 436 -7.16 -23.57 22.87
N PHE A 437 -6.87 -22.32 23.25
CA PHE A 437 -7.04 -21.86 24.62
C PHE A 437 -7.78 -20.53 24.71
N GLY A 438 -8.80 -20.48 25.57
CA GLY A 438 -9.32 -19.23 26.11
C GLY A 438 -8.56 -18.86 27.38
N LYS A 439 -8.08 -17.63 27.47
CA LYS A 439 -7.23 -17.14 28.56
C LYS A 439 -7.74 -15.79 29.08
N ILE A 440 -7.54 -15.52 30.36
CA ILE A 440 -7.84 -14.19 30.92
C ILE A 440 -6.76 -13.19 30.50
N THR A 441 -7.03 -11.89 30.68
CA THR A 441 -6.11 -10.81 30.25
C THR A 441 -4.71 -10.98 30.85
N ALA A 442 -4.58 -11.32 32.13
CA ALA A 442 -3.28 -11.50 32.76
C ALA A 442 -2.47 -12.65 32.11
N GLU A 443 -3.12 -13.77 31.80
CA GLU A 443 -2.47 -14.91 31.15
C GLU A 443 -2.10 -14.58 29.69
N MET A 444 -2.96 -13.84 28.98
CA MET A 444 -2.70 -13.37 27.61
C MET A 444 -1.54 -12.38 27.51
N LYS A 445 -1.08 -11.82 28.63
CA LYS A 445 0.09 -10.92 28.72
C LYS A 445 1.32 -11.60 29.35
N THR A 446 1.28 -12.92 29.50
CA THR A 446 2.36 -13.69 30.12
C THR A 446 3.07 -14.56 29.09
N GLN A 447 4.38 -14.38 28.90
CA GLN A 447 5.19 -15.09 27.88
C GLN A 447 5.09 -16.61 28.00
N ALA A 448 5.18 -17.14 29.23
CA ALA A 448 5.12 -18.57 29.50
C ALA A 448 3.81 -19.23 29.02
N THR A 449 2.72 -18.48 28.93
CA THR A 449 1.43 -18.96 28.40
C THR A 449 1.56 -19.42 26.95
N PHE A 450 2.38 -18.75 26.16
CA PHE A 450 2.54 -18.96 24.72
C PHE A 450 3.76 -19.83 24.40
N ALA A 451 4.90 -19.56 25.05
CA ALA A 451 6.16 -20.26 24.82
C ALA A 451 6.04 -21.78 25.06
N ALA A 452 5.20 -22.20 26.01
CA ALA A 452 4.89 -23.60 26.29
C ALA A 452 4.25 -24.34 25.10
N TYR A 453 3.74 -23.62 24.10
CA TYR A 453 3.08 -24.16 22.91
C TYR A 453 3.77 -23.75 21.60
N GLY A 454 5.08 -23.49 21.68
CA GLY A 454 5.96 -23.31 20.52
C GLY A 454 6.00 -21.91 19.93
N TRP A 455 5.59 -20.89 20.69
CA TRP A 455 5.74 -19.48 20.28
C TRP A 455 7.13 -18.97 20.62
N ASP A 456 7.87 -18.58 19.60
CA ASP A 456 9.25 -18.09 19.68
C ASP A 456 9.31 -16.61 20.09
N PHE A 457 9.65 -16.35 21.35
CA PHE A 457 9.76 -15.01 21.91
C PHE A 457 11.22 -14.53 21.96
N THR A 458 11.40 -13.22 21.83
CA THR A 458 12.67 -12.56 22.15
C THR A 458 13.15 -12.95 23.55
N ASN A 459 14.44 -13.20 23.70
CA ASN A 459 15.11 -13.56 24.97
C ASN A 459 14.76 -14.95 25.51
N GLU A 460 14.31 -15.88 24.66
CA GLU A 460 14.35 -17.31 24.95
C GLU A 460 14.89 -18.11 23.76
N THR A 461 15.26 -19.37 23.97
CA THR A 461 15.84 -20.22 22.93
C THR A 461 15.23 -21.63 22.91
N ALA A 462 14.19 -21.85 23.70
CA ALA A 462 13.67 -23.18 23.99
C ALA A 462 12.86 -23.76 22.82
N ASN A 463 12.30 -22.89 21.97
CA ASN A 463 11.42 -23.26 20.86
C ASN A 463 11.85 -22.67 19.51
N GLY A 464 13.03 -22.04 19.45
CA GLY A 464 13.57 -21.41 18.25
C GLY A 464 14.61 -20.35 18.59
N THR A 465 15.16 -19.72 17.56
CA THR A 465 16.04 -18.54 17.66
C THR A 465 15.59 -17.48 16.65
N ALA A 466 14.35 -17.56 16.19
CA ALA A 466 13.81 -16.64 15.20
C ALA A 466 13.22 -15.38 15.85
N ASP A 467 13.00 -15.39 17.18
CA ASP A 467 12.61 -14.25 18.00
C ASP A 467 11.43 -13.48 17.38
N LEU A 468 10.32 -14.19 17.16
CA LEU A 468 9.17 -13.69 16.38
C LEU A 468 8.26 -12.77 17.18
N TRP A 469 8.14 -13.01 18.48
CA TRP A 469 7.20 -12.31 19.36
C TRP A 469 7.96 -11.57 20.45
N ARG A 470 7.42 -10.44 20.90
CA ARG A 470 7.92 -9.68 22.03
C ARG A 470 6.76 -9.34 22.97
N LEU A 471 7.06 -9.27 24.26
CA LEU A 471 6.15 -8.77 25.30
C LEU A 471 6.80 -7.59 26.00
N CYS A 472 5.99 -6.60 26.39
CA CYS A 472 6.44 -5.57 27.32
C CYS A 472 6.86 -6.23 28.64
N THR A 473 7.98 -5.77 29.21
CA THR A 473 8.47 -6.27 30.51
C THR A 473 7.61 -5.81 31.69
N ASP A 474 6.74 -4.81 31.50
CA ASP A 474 5.81 -4.29 32.51
C ASP A 474 4.50 -5.10 32.63
N GLY A 475 4.27 -6.06 31.72
CA GLY A 475 3.05 -6.88 31.67
C GLY A 475 1.78 -6.12 31.26
N THR A 476 1.90 -4.93 30.67
CA THR A 476 0.72 -4.09 30.34
C THR A 476 0.18 -4.33 28.94
N ALA A 477 0.97 -4.84 27.99
CA ALA A 477 0.53 -5.11 26.61
C ALA A 477 0.43 -6.61 26.29
N TYR A 478 -0.33 -6.94 25.24
CA TYR A 478 -0.34 -8.26 24.63
C TYR A 478 0.96 -8.52 23.86
N PRO A 479 1.30 -9.78 23.54
CA PRO A 479 2.42 -10.09 22.65
C PRO A 479 2.26 -9.37 21.31
N ARG A 480 3.34 -8.77 20.81
CA ARG A 480 3.38 -8.08 19.53
C ARG A 480 4.54 -8.64 18.71
N LEU A 481 4.52 -8.44 17.39
CA LEU A 481 5.50 -9.07 16.51
C LEU A 481 6.82 -8.27 16.54
N SER A 482 7.96 -8.96 16.59
CA SER A 482 9.28 -8.34 16.76
C SER A 482 9.64 -7.27 15.73
N TRP A 483 9.15 -7.42 14.50
CA TRP A 483 9.38 -6.44 13.43
C TRP A 483 8.56 -5.15 13.58
N GLU A 484 7.50 -5.14 14.40
CA GLU A 484 6.67 -3.94 14.62
C GLU A 484 7.38 -2.87 15.45
N PHE A 485 8.54 -3.19 16.03
CA PHE A 485 9.29 -2.27 16.87
C PHE A 485 10.48 -1.71 16.10
N PRO A 486 10.75 -0.40 16.22
CA PRO A 486 12.06 0.14 15.89
C PRO A 486 13.12 -0.66 16.64
N ARG A 487 14.27 -0.91 16.00
CA ARG A 487 15.37 -1.63 16.66
C ARG A 487 15.82 -0.94 17.97
N GLN A 488 15.62 0.38 18.02
CA GLN A 488 15.95 1.27 19.12
C GLN A 488 14.97 1.20 20.31
N ASP A 489 13.76 0.69 20.09
CA ASP A 489 12.79 0.41 21.16
C ASP A 489 13.22 -0.92 21.78
N LEU A 490 13.80 -0.89 22.99
CA LEU A 490 14.46 -2.00 23.68
C LEU A 490 13.66 -2.52 24.87
N ALA A 491 12.79 -1.70 25.47
CA ALA A 491 11.98 -2.02 26.65
C ALA A 491 10.59 -2.51 26.24
N CYS A 492 9.75 -1.60 25.73
CA CYS A 492 8.34 -1.83 25.47
C CYS A 492 7.91 -1.11 24.17
N PRO A 493 6.89 -1.61 23.44
CA PRO A 493 6.23 -0.90 22.33
C PRO A 493 5.48 0.39 22.69
N ASP A 494 6.15 1.31 23.37
CA ASP A 494 5.67 2.65 23.68
C ASP A 494 6.55 3.76 23.05
N GLY A 495 7.50 3.36 22.20
CA GLY A 495 8.40 4.26 21.47
C GLY A 495 9.82 4.17 22.01
N VAL A 496 10.70 5.06 21.55
CA VAL A 496 12.09 5.08 22.03
C VAL A 496 12.25 6.18 23.06
N GLY A 497 12.36 5.80 24.31
CA GLY A 497 12.37 6.70 25.44
C GLY A 497 13.43 6.38 26.49
N VAL A 498 13.23 6.98 27.66
CA VAL A 498 14.17 6.86 28.78
C VAL A 498 14.33 5.42 29.23
N GLU A 499 13.27 4.60 29.16
CA GLU A 499 13.34 3.19 29.54
C GLU A 499 14.29 2.39 28.62
N ASP A 500 14.28 2.67 27.31
CA ASP A 500 15.20 2.05 26.36
C ASP A 500 16.63 2.55 26.52
N LEU A 501 16.79 3.85 26.83
CA LEU A 501 18.10 4.42 27.14
C LEU A 501 18.71 3.77 28.39
N LEU A 502 17.88 3.40 29.38
CA LEU A 502 18.35 2.67 30.55
C LEU A 502 18.89 1.29 30.17
N ILE A 503 18.23 0.58 29.25
CA ILE A 503 18.70 -0.73 28.75
C ILE A 503 20.02 -0.57 27.98
N LEU A 504 20.10 0.42 27.08
CA LEU A 504 21.33 0.71 26.34
C LEU A 504 22.48 1.08 27.29
N SER A 505 22.21 1.94 28.27
CA SER A 505 23.20 2.39 29.26
C SER A 505 23.65 1.24 30.17
N ALA A 506 22.76 0.31 30.51
CA ALA A 506 23.08 -0.84 31.34
C ALA A 506 24.06 -1.82 30.66
N GLN A 507 24.08 -1.86 29.33
CA GLN A 507 25.00 -2.67 28.54
C GLN A 507 26.12 -1.85 27.89
N TRP A 508 26.33 -0.60 28.30
CA TRP A 508 27.38 0.25 27.74
C TRP A 508 28.76 -0.41 27.83
N LEU A 509 29.48 -0.45 26.71
CA LEU A 509 30.77 -1.13 26.53
C LEU A 509 30.72 -2.66 26.68
N ALA A 510 29.54 -3.27 26.66
CA ALA A 510 29.41 -4.71 26.52
C ALA A 510 30.04 -5.15 25.18
N SER A 511 30.56 -6.39 25.15
CA SER A 511 31.20 -6.98 23.97
C SER A 511 30.97 -8.48 23.94
N GLY A 512 31.11 -9.08 22.75
CA GLY A 512 30.79 -10.50 22.54
C GLY A 512 29.29 -10.76 22.52
N LEU A 513 28.50 -9.73 22.21
CA LEU A 513 27.06 -9.83 22.06
C LEU A 513 26.71 -10.55 20.75
N THR A 514 25.58 -11.25 20.76
CA THR A 514 24.99 -11.79 19.55
C THR A 514 24.49 -10.63 18.68
N PRO A 515 24.88 -10.56 17.39
CA PRO A 515 24.42 -9.49 16.52
C PRO A 515 22.89 -9.44 16.43
N ASN A 516 22.34 -8.23 16.44
CA ASN A 516 20.91 -7.96 16.25
C ASN A 516 19.99 -8.42 17.41
N THR A 517 20.54 -8.66 18.61
CA THR A 517 19.75 -8.89 19.83
C THR A 517 20.09 -7.85 20.89
N GLY A 518 19.10 -7.09 21.34
CA GLY A 518 19.28 -6.11 22.42
C GLY A 518 19.98 -4.80 21.98
N PRO A 519 20.72 -4.12 22.87
CA PRO A 519 21.25 -2.76 22.66
C PRO A 519 22.46 -2.67 21.71
N ASP A 520 22.94 -3.77 21.13
CA ASP A 520 23.86 -3.76 19.98
C ASP A 520 23.05 -3.43 18.72
N LEU A 521 22.83 -2.14 18.51
CA LEU A 521 21.99 -1.58 17.45
C LEU A 521 22.69 -1.57 16.09
N THR A 522 24.02 -1.68 16.08
CA THR A 522 24.83 -1.75 14.85
C THR A 522 25.11 -3.19 14.41
N GLY A 523 24.97 -4.16 15.31
CA GLY A 523 25.25 -5.57 15.08
C GLY A 523 26.75 -5.90 15.02
N ASP A 524 27.60 -5.04 15.57
CA ASP A 524 29.06 -5.21 15.55
C ASP A 524 29.58 -6.07 16.72
N GLY A 525 28.67 -6.56 17.57
CA GLY A 525 28.93 -7.37 18.75
C GLY A 525 29.30 -6.55 19.98
N LYS A 526 29.11 -5.22 19.96
CA LYS A 526 29.42 -4.29 21.05
C LYS A 526 28.30 -3.27 21.25
N VAL A 527 28.33 -2.58 22.39
CA VAL A 527 27.47 -1.41 22.65
C VAL A 527 28.35 -0.20 22.88
N MET A 528 28.45 0.68 21.90
CA MET A 528 29.33 1.83 21.89
C MET A 528 28.62 3.07 21.35
N LEU A 529 29.42 4.11 21.04
CA LEU A 529 28.93 5.41 20.58
C LEU A 529 28.09 5.31 19.30
N ASP A 530 28.40 4.36 18.43
CA ASP A 530 27.67 4.14 17.18
C ASP A 530 26.26 3.58 17.44
N ASP A 531 26.09 2.73 18.46
CA ASP A 531 24.77 2.27 18.92
C ASP A 531 23.98 3.41 19.55
N LEU A 532 24.62 4.26 20.37
CA LEU A 532 23.96 5.46 20.90
C LEU A 532 23.54 6.42 19.78
N ALA A 533 24.34 6.55 18.71
CA ALA A 533 23.98 7.35 17.55
C ALA A 533 22.76 6.75 16.82
N SER A 534 22.75 5.44 16.59
CA SER A 534 21.62 4.69 16.03
C SER A 534 20.36 4.80 16.92
N PHE A 535 20.53 4.78 18.23
CA PHE A 535 19.45 4.99 19.20
C PHE A 535 18.86 6.40 19.08
N SER A 536 19.73 7.41 19.01
CA SER A 536 19.33 8.81 18.99
C SER A 536 18.50 9.20 17.75
N SER A 537 18.66 8.49 16.62
CA SER A 537 17.87 8.76 15.42
C SER A 537 16.39 8.42 15.57
N ALA A 538 16.03 7.64 16.59
CA ALA A 538 14.64 7.31 16.91
C ALA A 538 14.19 7.93 18.23
N TRP A 539 14.99 8.78 18.89
CA TRP A 539 14.66 9.31 20.22
C TRP A 539 13.33 10.07 20.26
N MET A 540 12.45 9.69 21.20
CA MET A 540 11.10 10.21 21.37
C MET A 540 10.18 10.03 20.15
N THR A 541 10.45 9.04 19.29
CA THR A 541 9.43 8.61 18.31
C THR A 541 8.30 7.87 19.04
N THR A 542 7.06 8.14 18.65
CA THR A 542 5.89 7.39 19.11
C THR A 542 5.61 6.20 18.17
N PRO A 543 4.99 5.11 18.66
CA PRO A 543 4.62 3.94 17.86
C PRO A 543 3.68 4.24 16.69
#